data_AF-A0A1H6SQC1-F1
#
_entry.id   AF-A0A1H6SQC1-F1
#
_cell.length_a   1.000
_cell.length_b   1.000
_cell.length_c   1.000
_cell.angle_alpha   90.00
_cell.angle_beta   90.00
_cell.angle_gamma   90.00
#
_symmetry.space_group_name_H-M   'P 1'
#
loop_
_entity.id
_entity.type
_entity.pdbx_description
1 polymer ?
#
loop_
_entity_poly.entity_id
_entity_poly.type
_entity_poly.pdbx_seq_one_letter_code
_entity_poly.pdbx_strand_id
1 'polypeptide(L)'
;MRAIVLDLRDRLSVLGVPVLLPEDRDVPHQAGPTDAQGRPMVGGGERGLGAYLRQHPQGFVQLEEPQGITVSGAVQTYWVALGCVAPTPETAEALAREVLRLTCGLATREPGHYTLVIPDSPRALADGAYLTRPTVSRAAIGGQL
;
A
#
# COMPACT_ATOMS: atom_id res chain seq x y z
N MET A 1 -7.98 -13.84 7.38
CA MET A 1 -6.98 -13.22 6.48
C MET A 1 -7.50 -11.95 5.83
N ARG A 2 -8.61 -11.98 5.07
CA ARG A 2 -9.25 -10.78 4.49
C ARG A 2 -9.46 -9.64 5.50
N ALA A 3 -9.81 -9.96 6.75
CA ALA A 3 -9.97 -8.99 7.82
C ALA A 3 -8.71 -8.14 8.09
N ILE A 4 -7.50 -8.69 7.89
CA ILE A 4 -6.23 -7.93 8.07
C ILE A 4 -6.11 -6.85 7.00
N VAL A 5 -6.38 -7.23 5.75
CA VAL A 5 -6.33 -6.31 4.62
C VAL A 5 -7.38 -5.20 4.77
N LEU A 6 -8.60 -5.54 5.20
CA LEU A 6 -9.64 -4.55 5.44
C LEU A 6 -9.30 -3.62 6.60
N ASP A 7 -8.79 -4.14 7.72
CA ASP A 7 -8.32 -3.30 8.84
C ASP A 7 -7.17 -2.38 8.42
N LEU A 8 -6.20 -2.86 7.62
CA LEU A 8 -5.17 -2.01 7.03
C LEU A 8 -5.76 -0.93 6.13
N ARG A 9 -6.69 -1.29 5.25
CA ARG A 9 -7.36 -0.33 4.35
C ARG A 9 -8.08 0.75 5.13
N ASP A 10 -8.86 0.39 6.14
CA ASP A 10 -9.64 1.32 6.95
C ASP A 10 -8.73 2.29 7.73
N ARG A 11 -7.59 1.81 8.20
CA ARG A 11 -6.59 2.67 8.87
C ARG A 11 -5.90 3.62 7.91
N LEU A 12 -5.59 3.14 6.71
CA LEU A 12 -4.83 3.90 5.71
C LEU A 12 -5.71 4.82 4.87
N SER A 13 -7.04 4.65 4.89
CA SER A 13 -7.96 5.50 4.12
C SER A 13 -7.89 6.98 4.50
N VAL A 14 -7.38 7.31 5.68
CA VAL A 14 -7.17 8.68 6.15
C VAL A 14 -6.03 9.41 5.44
N LEU A 15 -5.17 8.70 4.69
CA LEU A 15 -4.03 9.29 3.97
C LEU A 15 -4.44 10.17 2.79
N GLY A 16 -5.68 10.05 2.30
CA GLY A 16 -6.13 10.79 1.12
C GLY A 16 -5.54 10.29 -0.21
N VAL A 17 -4.76 9.22 -0.21
CA VAL A 17 -4.31 8.51 -1.42
C VAL A 17 -5.11 7.21 -1.60
N PRO A 18 -5.20 6.66 -2.83
CA PRO A 18 -5.80 5.35 -3.04
C PRO A 18 -5.07 4.27 -2.25
N VAL A 19 -5.85 3.43 -1.55
CA VAL A 19 -5.35 2.22 -0.88
C VAL A 19 -5.98 1.02 -1.60
N LEU A 20 -5.19 0.40 -2.46
CA LEU A 20 -5.60 -0.70 -3.32
C LEU A 20 -5.52 -2.02 -2.55
N LEU A 21 -6.57 -2.82 -2.69
CA LEU A 21 -6.61 -4.16 -2.14
C LEU A 21 -5.80 -5.12 -3.03
N PRO A 22 -5.45 -6.33 -2.54
CA PRO A 22 -4.73 -7.31 -3.34
C PRO A 22 -5.40 -7.62 -4.69
N GLU A 23 -6.73 -7.69 -4.71
CA GLU A 23 -7.51 -7.91 -5.94
C GLU A 23 -7.46 -6.74 -6.93
N ASP A 24 -7.13 -5.53 -6.48
CA ASP A 24 -7.06 -4.32 -7.29
C ASP A 24 -5.65 -4.08 -7.88
N ARG A 25 -4.74 -5.05 -7.73
CA ARG A 25 -3.33 -4.93 -8.15
C ARG A 25 -3.15 -4.49 -9.60
N ASP A 26 -4.04 -4.89 -10.50
CA ASP A 26 -3.92 -4.57 -11.93
C ASP A 26 -4.52 -3.21 -12.30
N VAL A 27 -5.25 -2.54 -11.39
CA VAL A 27 -5.90 -1.24 -11.64
C VAL A 27 -4.91 -0.19 -12.16
N PRO A 28 -3.71 0.01 -11.56
CA PRO A 28 -2.75 0.99 -12.07
C PRO A 28 -2.25 0.67 -13.48
N HIS A 29 -2.15 -0.61 -13.83
CA HIS A 29 -1.68 -1.05 -15.15
C HIS A 29 -2.75 -0.90 -16.24
N GLN A 30 -4.02 -0.85 -15.85
CA GLN A 30 -5.16 -0.67 -16.75
C GLN A 30 -5.53 0.80 -16.94
N ALA A 31 -4.90 1.72 -16.20
CA ALA A 31 -5.20 3.14 -16.27
C ALA A 31 -4.96 3.71 -17.67
N GLY A 32 -5.92 4.50 -18.14
CA GLY A 32 -5.82 5.25 -19.38
C GLY A 32 -5.98 6.75 -19.13
N PRO A 33 -5.60 7.59 -20.09
CA PRO A 33 -5.82 9.02 -19.99
C PRO A 33 -7.31 9.34 -19.97
N THR A 34 -7.66 10.32 -19.15
CA THR A 34 -9.02 10.84 -19.00
C THR A 34 -9.09 12.25 -19.56
N ASP A 35 -10.25 12.63 -20.12
CA ASP A 35 -10.52 13.99 -20.58
C ASP A 35 -10.72 14.95 -19.39
N ALA A 36 -10.95 16.23 -19.68
CA ALA A 36 -11.20 17.26 -18.66
C ALA A 36 -12.46 16.98 -17.80
N GLN A 37 -13.29 16.02 -18.20
CA GLN A 37 -14.50 15.58 -17.52
C GLN A 37 -14.32 14.21 -16.84
N GLY A 38 -13.10 13.66 -16.82
CA GLY A 38 -12.79 12.38 -16.19
C GLY A 38 -13.18 11.14 -17.01
N ARG A 39 -13.57 11.28 -18.29
CA ARG A 39 -13.98 10.15 -19.14
C ARG A 39 -12.78 9.59 -19.90
N PRO A 40 -12.75 8.28 -20.19
CA PRO A 40 -11.65 7.68 -20.95
C PRO A 40 -11.49 8.35 -22.32
N MET A 41 -10.29 8.87 -22.61
CA MET A 41 -9.96 9.35 -23.95
C MET A 41 -9.72 8.16 -24.87
N VAL A 42 -10.51 8.04 -25.94
CA VAL A 42 -10.32 7.01 -26.97
C VAL A 42 -9.24 7.49 -27.96
N GLY A 43 -8.16 6.73 -28.10
CA GLY A 43 -7.14 6.95 -29.14
C GLY A 43 -5.99 7.92 -28.83
N GLY A 44 -5.85 8.41 -27.60
CA GLY A 44 -4.73 9.29 -27.22
C GLY A 44 -4.04 8.85 -25.94
N GLY A 45 -2.71 9.05 -25.86
CA GLY A 45 -1.93 9.15 -24.63
C GLY A 45 -1.35 7.87 -24.01
N GLU A 46 -0.33 8.08 -23.17
CA GLU A 46 0.34 7.06 -22.37
C GLU A 46 -0.63 6.40 -21.38
N ARG A 47 -0.52 5.06 -21.25
CA ARG A 47 -1.36 4.16 -20.44
C ARG A 47 -0.54 3.49 -19.34
N GLY A 48 -1.23 2.84 -18.42
CA GLY A 48 -0.64 2.07 -17.33
C GLY A 48 -0.18 2.96 -16.19
N LEU A 49 0.87 2.51 -15.49
CA LEU A 49 1.29 3.08 -14.20
C LEU A 49 1.57 4.58 -14.28
N GLY A 50 2.21 5.06 -15.36
CA GLY A 50 2.45 6.49 -15.57
C GLY A 50 1.15 7.31 -15.67
N ALA A 51 0.14 6.79 -16.38
CA ALA A 51 -1.18 7.44 -16.47
C ALA A 51 -1.89 7.46 -15.11
N TYR A 52 -1.81 6.36 -14.36
CA TYR A 52 -2.37 6.26 -13.02
C TYR A 52 -1.73 7.28 -12.06
N LEU A 53 -0.39 7.37 -12.05
CA LEU A 53 0.34 8.31 -11.22
C LEU A 53 0.12 9.78 -11.62
N ARG A 54 -0.19 10.06 -12.90
CA ARG A 54 -0.64 11.41 -13.31
C ARG A 54 -2.00 11.78 -12.72
N GLN A 55 -2.92 10.81 -12.59
CA GLN A 55 -4.22 10.99 -11.92
C GLN A 55 -4.08 11.03 -10.40
N HIS A 56 -3.06 10.37 -9.86
CA HIS A 56 -2.76 10.26 -8.43
C HIS A 56 -1.33 10.74 -8.14
N PRO A 57 -1.07 12.06 -8.20
CA PRO A 57 0.29 12.61 -8.11
C PRO A 57 0.97 12.37 -6.75
N GLN A 58 0.18 12.10 -5.71
CA GLN A 58 0.69 11.75 -4.37
C GLN A 58 1.03 10.25 -4.24
N GLY A 59 0.76 9.45 -5.27
CA GLY A 59 0.96 8.01 -5.26
C GLY A 59 -0.25 7.22 -4.77
N PHE A 60 -0.01 5.96 -4.42
CA PHE A 60 -0.99 5.03 -3.87
C PHE A 60 -0.30 3.97 -3.00
N VAL A 61 -1.09 3.27 -2.19
CA VAL A 61 -0.63 2.13 -1.40
C VAL A 61 -1.26 0.85 -1.95
N GLN A 62 -0.44 -0.12 -2.34
CA GLN A 62 -0.87 -1.47 -2.69
C GLN A 62 -0.73 -2.38 -1.48
N LEU A 63 -1.85 -2.89 -0.97
CA LEU A 63 -1.83 -3.96 0.03
C LEU A 63 -1.60 -5.30 -0.67
N GLU A 64 -0.69 -6.11 -0.13
CA GLU A 64 -0.47 -7.47 -0.60
C GLU A 64 -1.20 -8.52 0.23
N GLU A 65 -1.29 -9.73 -0.30
CA GLU A 65 -1.91 -10.84 0.40
C GLU A 65 -1.17 -11.18 1.69
N PRO A 66 -1.85 -11.24 2.85
CA PRO A 66 -1.23 -11.63 4.10
C PRO A 66 -0.61 -13.03 4.02
N GLN A 67 0.67 -13.14 4.37
CA GLN A 67 1.41 -14.40 4.40
C GLN A 67 1.50 -14.90 5.85
N GLY A 68 1.03 -16.12 6.12
CA GLY A 68 1.17 -16.73 7.44
C GLY A 68 2.60 -17.24 7.66
N ILE A 69 3.30 -16.73 8.69
CA ILE A 69 4.73 -17.04 8.94
C ILE A 69 4.94 -17.96 10.15
N THR A 70 4.05 -17.90 11.13
CA THR A 70 4.10 -18.84 12.28
C THR A 70 2.69 -19.24 12.65
N VAL A 71 2.49 -20.55 12.78
CA VAL A 71 1.27 -21.17 13.29
C VAL A 71 1.71 -21.98 14.50
N SER A 72 1.64 -21.40 15.70
CA SER A 72 1.90 -22.12 16.94
C SER A 72 0.64 -22.12 17.78
N GLY A 73 -0.06 -23.25 17.81
CA GLY A 73 -1.29 -23.43 18.58
C GLY A 73 -2.35 -22.37 18.25
N ALA A 74 -2.72 -21.56 19.25
CA ALA A 74 -3.81 -20.59 19.17
C ALA A 74 -3.42 -19.23 18.52
N VAL A 75 -2.13 -18.99 18.24
CA VAL A 75 -1.65 -17.71 17.70
C VAL A 75 -1.08 -17.90 16.30
N GLN A 76 -1.58 -17.11 15.36
CA GLN A 76 -1.10 -17.07 13.97
C GLN A 76 -0.54 -15.69 13.66
N THR A 77 0.71 -15.63 13.19
CA THR A 77 1.33 -14.36 12.79
C THR A 77 1.30 -14.23 11.28
N TYR A 78 0.76 -13.12 10.80
CA TYR A 78 0.70 -12.80 9.38
C TYR A 78 1.59 -11.61 9.07
N TRP A 79 2.28 -11.68 7.93
CA TRP A 79 3.05 -10.58 7.37
C TRP A 79 2.33 -10.01 6.16
N VAL A 80 2.33 -8.69 6.04
CA VAL A 80 1.71 -7.96 4.93
C VAL A 80 2.71 -6.95 4.40
N ALA A 81 3.04 -7.06 3.13
CA ALA A 81 3.82 -6.05 2.44
C ALA A 81 2.91 -4.90 1.99
N LEU A 82 3.39 -3.67 2.15
CA LEU A 82 2.65 -2.44 1.86
C LEU A 82 3.40 -1.68 0.77
N GLY A 83 3.03 -1.86 -0.49
CA GLY A 83 3.68 -1.21 -1.61
C GLY A 83 3.31 0.26 -1.73
N CYS A 84 4.15 1.16 -1.25
CA CYS A 84 3.96 2.61 -1.38
C CYS A 84 4.59 3.07 -2.70
N VAL A 85 3.75 3.39 -3.68
CA VAL A 85 4.18 3.72 -5.05
C VAL A 85 3.90 5.19 -5.34
N ALA A 86 4.91 5.94 -5.80
CA ALA A 86 4.78 7.36 -6.12
C ALA A 86 5.68 7.77 -7.30
N PRO A 87 5.49 8.98 -7.88
CA PRO A 87 6.29 9.45 -9.03
C PRO A 87 7.77 9.72 -8.72
N THR A 88 8.12 9.97 -7.46
CA THR A 88 9.49 10.30 -7.03
C THR A 88 9.90 9.44 -5.83
N PRO A 89 11.20 9.20 -5.61
CA PRO A 89 11.66 8.41 -4.47
C PRO A 89 11.32 9.07 -3.14
N GLU A 90 11.41 10.40 -3.04
CA GLU A 90 11.11 11.14 -1.82
C GLU A 90 9.63 11.03 -1.45
N THR A 91 8.72 11.10 -2.43
CA THR A 91 7.29 10.94 -2.19
C THR A 91 6.95 9.50 -1.81
N ALA A 92 7.59 8.49 -2.43
CA ALA A 92 7.41 7.09 -2.05
C ALA A 92 7.89 6.81 -0.62
N GLU A 93 9.03 7.39 -0.21
CA GLU A 93 9.53 7.30 1.16
C GLU A 93 8.62 8.02 2.17
N ALA A 94 8.17 9.24 1.85
CA ALA A 94 7.26 10.00 2.69
C ALA A 94 5.94 9.25 2.90
N LEU A 95 5.39 8.67 1.82
CA LEU A 95 4.18 7.85 1.89
C LEU A 95 4.39 6.62 2.78
N ALA A 96 5.52 5.91 2.63
CA ALA A 96 5.84 4.76 3.49
C ALA A 96 6.00 5.13 4.96
N ARG A 97 6.60 6.30 5.27
CA ARG A 97 6.70 6.80 6.65
C ARG A 97 5.33 7.06 7.27
N GLU A 98 4.43 7.68 6.52
CA GLU A 98 3.06 7.93 6.99
C GLU A 98 2.25 6.63 7.16
N VAL A 99 2.38 5.69 6.22
CA VAL A 99 1.80 4.35 6.33
C VAL A 99 2.27 3.67 7.62
N LEU A 100 3.58 3.64 7.87
CA LEU A 100 4.14 3.03 9.07
C LEU A 100 3.73 3.75 10.36
N ARG A 101 3.64 5.09 10.33
CA ARG A 101 3.13 5.86 11.47
C ARG A 101 1.69 5.47 11.81
N LEU A 102 0.83 5.28 10.81
CA LEU A 102 -0.58 4.91 11.03
C LEU A 102 -0.76 3.45 11.45
N THR A 103 0.06 2.53 10.94
CA THR A 103 -0.08 1.10 11.23
C THR A 103 0.68 0.67 12.49
N CYS A 104 1.92 1.14 12.63
CA CYS A 104 2.84 0.74 13.69
C CYS A 104 2.91 1.77 14.83
N GLY A 105 2.27 2.92 14.67
CA GLY A 105 2.23 3.98 15.68
C GLY A 105 3.59 4.67 15.83
N LEU A 106 3.75 5.37 16.95
CA LEU A 106 5.01 5.99 17.36
C LEU A 106 5.61 5.16 18.47
N ALA A 107 6.78 4.57 18.22
CA ALA A 107 7.45 3.61 19.12
C ALA A 107 7.59 4.07 20.58
N THR A 108 7.57 5.38 20.85
CA THR A 108 7.78 5.98 22.18
C THR A 108 6.55 6.61 22.81
N ARG A 109 5.40 6.64 22.12
CA ARG A 109 4.18 7.30 22.64
C ARG A 109 2.95 6.42 22.52
N GLU A 110 2.73 5.86 21.34
CA GLU A 110 1.49 5.17 21.00
C GLU A 110 1.86 3.95 20.15
N PRO A 111 1.96 2.75 20.76
CA PRO A 111 2.19 1.55 19.99
C PRO A 111 1.03 1.33 19.03
N GLY A 112 1.33 1.11 17.75
CA GLY A 112 0.32 0.81 16.74
C GLY A 112 -0.16 -0.63 16.80
N HIS A 113 -1.05 -0.96 15.85
CA HIS A 113 -1.69 -2.27 15.78
C HIS A 113 -0.86 -3.32 15.03
N TYR A 114 0.17 -2.87 14.33
CA TYR A 114 1.08 -3.69 13.57
C TYR A 114 2.52 -3.47 14.05
N THR A 115 3.38 -4.44 13.78
CA THR A 115 4.82 -4.34 14.05
C THR A 115 5.59 -4.33 12.73
N LEU A 116 6.48 -3.36 12.54
CA LEU A 116 7.40 -3.36 11.41
C LEU A 116 8.34 -4.57 11.50
N VAL A 117 8.40 -5.35 10.44
CA VAL A 117 9.27 -6.54 10.35
C VAL A 117 10.43 -6.29 9.39
N ILE A 118 10.11 -5.81 8.18
CA ILE A 118 11.10 -5.57 7.14
C ILE A 118 10.99 -4.09 6.76
N PRO A 119 11.96 -3.24 7.15
CA PRO A 119 12.06 -1.90 6.60
C PRO A 119 12.44 -2.00 5.11
N ASP A 120 12.11 -0.97 4.35
CA ASP A 120 12.48 -0.89 2.94
C ASP A 120 12.83 0.55 2.58
N SER A 121 13.57 0.73 1.50
CA SER A 121 13.95 2.04 0.96
C SER A 121 13.41 2.22 -0.47
N PRO A 122 13.27 3.48 -0.93
CA PRO A 122 12.78 3.75 -2.28
C PRO A 122 13.69 3.13 -3.34
N ARG A 123 13.09 2.45 -4.31
CA ARG A 123 13.77 1.98 -5.53
C ARG A 123 12.93 2.28 -6.76
N ALA A 124 13.59 2.42 -7.91
CA ALA A 124 12.89 2.52 -9.18
C ALA A 124 12.06 1.25 -9.41
N LEU A 125 10.79 1.43 -9.78
CA LEU A 125 9.86 0.35 -10.13
C LEU A 125 9.66 0.27 -11.65
N ALA A 126 9.43 1.42 -12.26
CA ALA A 126 9.32 1.64 -13.70
C ALA A 126 9.71 3.09 -14.01
N ASP A 127 9.81 3.46 -15.28
CA ASP A 127 10.10 4.85 -15.66
C ASP A 127 9.07 5.81 -15.03
N GLY A 128 9.55 6.75 -14.22
CA GLY A 128 8.72 7.71 -13.51
C GLY A 128 7.89 7.13 -12.33
N ALA A 129 8.24 5.95 -11.83
CA ALA A 129 7.59 5.35 -10.67
C ALA A 129 8.60 4.72 -9.70
N TYR A 130 8.42 5.01 -8.41
CA TYR A 130 9.26 4.53 -7.32
C TYR A 130 8.42 3.75 -6.31
N LEU A 131 9.02 2.74 -5.70
CA LEU A 131 8.40 1.85 -4.73
C LEU A 131 9.21 1.84 -3.44
N THR A 132 8.51 2.02 -2.32
CA THR A 132 8.98 1.66 -0.97
C THR A 132 8.02 0.64 -0.40
N ARG A 133 8.48 -0.55 -0.03
CA ARG A 133 7.64 -1.72 0.30
C ARG A 133 7.98 -2.30 1.68
N PRO A 134 7.70 -1.58 2.78
CA PRO A 134 7.86 -2.15 4.11
C PRO A 134 6.93 -3.34 4.32
N THR A 135 7.34 -4.26 5.18
CA THR A 135 6.51 -5.39 5.62
C THR A 135 6.18 -5.25 7.09
N VAL A 136 4.89 -5.31 7.40
CA VAL A 136 4.38 -5.27 8.77
C VAL A 136 3.81 -6.62 9.15
N SER A 137 3.68 -6.88 10.45
CA SER A 137 3.05 -8.08 10.97
C SER A 137 1.97 -7.80 12.01
N ARG A 138 1.03 -8.74 12.10
CA ARG A 138 0.01 -8.79 13.14
C ARG A 138 -0.25 -10.23 13.54
N ALA A 139 -0.35 -10.45 14.85
CA ALA A 139 -0.81 -11.71 15.40
C ALA A 139 -2.35 -11.75 15.42
N ALA A 140 -2.92 -12.89 15.07
CA ALA A 140 -4.32 -13.22 15.25
C ALA A 140 -4.42 -14.34 16.29
N ILE A 141 -5.35 -14.21 17.24
CA ILE A 141 -5.57 -15.18 18.32
C ILE A 141 -6.92 -15.84 18.09
N GLY A 142 -6.96 -17.18 18.02
CA GLY A 142 -8.21 -17.92 17.80
C GLY A 142 -8.92 -17.57 16.48
N GLY A 143 -8.20 -17.05 15.49
CA GLY A 143 -8.76 -16.59 14.22
C GLY A 143 -9.36 -15.18 14.23
N GLN A 144 -9.30 -14.47 15.36
CA GLN A 144 -9.75 -13.08 15.51
C GLN A 144 -8.55 -12.12 15.54
N LEU A 145 -8.80 -10.90 15.07
CA LEU A 145 -7.85 -9.78 15.03
C LEU A 145 -7.99 -8.86 16.23
#